data_AF-A0A9D1TAG5-F1
#
_entry.id   AF-A0A9D1TAG5-F1
#
_cell.length_a   1.000
_cell.length_b   1.000
_cell.length_c   1.000
_cell.angle_alpha   90.00
_cell.angle_beta   90.00
_cell.angle_gamma   90.00
#
_symmetry.space_group_name_H-M   'P 1'
#
loop_
_entity.id
_entity.type
_entity.pdbx_description
1 polymer ?
#
loop_
_entity_poly.entity_id
_entity_poly.type
_entity_poly.pdbx_seq_one_letter_code
_entity_poly.pdbx_strand_id
1 'polypeptide(L)' 'MTPSYRVQRDGTVRPVFLYTVDAVEFVVNKLLDRGSLSATTIVTHVQDFITISKFYFHCLYGAGDGIRHDLLQ' A
#
# COMPACT_ATOMS: atom_id res chain seq x y z
N MET A 1 -3.62 5.55 15.37
CA MET A 1 -2.69 6.48 14.70
C MET A 1 -1.42 5.69 14.43
N THR A 2 -1.09 5.47 13.16
CA THR A 2 0.15 4.80 12.77
C THR A 2 1.17 5.87 12.43
N PRO A 3 2.36 5.88 13.04
CA PRO A 3 3.38 6.88 12.73
C PRO A 3 3.81 6.77 11.25
N SER A 4 3.99 7.91 10.57
CA SER A 4 4.48 7.97 9.17
C SER A 4 5.98 7.65 9.04
N TYR A 5 6.58 7.05 10.06
CA TYR A 5 7.97 6.61 10.08
C TYR A 5 8.10 5.34 10.92
N ARG A 6 9.12 4.53 10.58
CA ARG A 6 9.51 3.36 11.36
C ARG A 6 10.98 3.49 11.73
N VAL A 7 11.29 3.29 13.01
CA VAL A 7 12.66 3.18 13.50
C VAL A 7 13.10 1.72 13.37
N GLN A 8 14.19 1.49 12.67
CA GLN A 8 14.81 0.17 12.52
C GLN A 8 15.60 -0.21 13.77
N ARG A 9 15.97 -1.50 13.89
CA ARG A 9 16.75 -2.01 15.04
C ARG A 9 18.13 -1.36 15.18
N ASP A 10 18.67 -0.83 14.08
CA ASP A 10 19.94 -0.10 14.02
C ASP A 10 19.80 1.40 14.37
N GLY A 11 18.60 1.85 14.77
CA GLY A 11 18.29 3.25 15.08
C GLY A 11 18.00 4.13 13.87
N THR A 12 18.07 3.61 12.64
CA THR A 12 17.77 4.39 11.44
C THR A 12 16.27 4.63 11.28
N VAL A 13 15.88 5.85 10.89
CA VAL A 13 14.48 6.23 10.64
C VAL A 13 14.20 6.12 9.15
N ARG A 14 13.15 5.37 8.77
CA ARG A 14 12.65 5.34 7.39
C ARG A 14 11.19 5.82 7.31
N PRO A 15 10.83 6.58 6.27
CA PRO A 15 9.45 6.99 6.06
C PRO A 15 8.56 5.77 5.77
N VAL A 16 7.32 5.84 6.24
CA VAL A 16 6.26 4.88 5.91
C VAL A 16 5.29 5.58 4.98
N PHE A 17 5.19 5.08 3.75
CA PHE A 17 4.21 5.55 2.77
C PHE A 17 2.91 4.76 2.95
N LEU A 18 1.80 5.47 3.04
CA LEU A 18 0.48 4.87 3.19
C LEU A 18 -0.26 5.01 1.85
N TYR A 19 -0.69 3.89 1.29
CA TYR A 19 -1.50 3.86 0.08
C TYR A 19 -2.89 3.33 0.42
N THR A 20 -3.92 4.07 0.01
CA THR A 20 -5.31 3.67 0.19
C THR A 20 -5.92 3.37 -1.18
N VAL A 21 -6.53 2.20 -1.32
CA VAL A 21 -7.28 1.80 -2.52
C VAL A 21 -8.74 1.61 -2.13
N ASP A 22 -9.65 2.33 -2.77
CA ASP A 22 -11.09 2.19 -2.56
C ASP A 22 -11.85 2.34 -3.89
N ALA A 23 -12.97 1.64 -4.03
CA ALA A 23 -13.85 1.76 -5.18
C ALA A 23 -14.64 3.08 -5.15
N VAL A 24 -14.79 3.69 -3.97
CA VAL A 24 -15.60 4.90 -3.78
C VAL A 24 -14.75 6.07 -3.31
N GLU A 25 -14.70 7.12 -4.12
CA GLU A 25 -13.97 8.37 -3.85
C GLU A 25 -14.36 9.04 -2.52
N PHE A 26 -15.58 8.81 -2.05
CA PHE A 26 -16.09 9.41 -0.81
C PHE A 26 -15.36 8.95 0.46
N VAL A 27 -14.87 7.71 0.50
CA VAL A 27 -14.12 7.17 1.65
C VAL A 27 -12.69 7.73 1.69
N VAL A 28 -12.17 8.09 0.51
CA VAL A 28 -10.83 8.59 0.29
C VAL A 28 -10.57 9.91 1.04
N ASN A 29 -11.57 10.79 1.05
CA ASN A 29 -11.51 12.07 1.75
C ASN A 29 -11.56 11.91 3.29
N LYS A 30 -12.07 10.78 3.82
CA LYS A 30 -12.11 10.54 5.28
C LYS A 30 -10.78 10.09 5.87
N LEU A 31 -9.86 9.57 5.05
CA LEU A 31 -8.53 9.12 5.46
C LEU A 31 -7.47 10.23 5.39
N LEU A 32 -7.66 11.22 4.51
CA LEU A 32 -6.81 12.42 4.41
C LEU A 32 -6.88 13.28 5.69
N ASP A 33 -8.00 13.29 6.39
CA ASP A 33 -8.23 14.12 7.59
C ASP A 33 -7.47 13.69 8.86
N ARG A 34 -6.70 12.58 8.82
CA ARG A 34 -6.01 12.04 10.02
C ARG A 34 -4.52 12.38 10.13
N GLY A 35 -4.05 13.40 9.42
CA GLY A 35 -2.68 13.92 9.60
C GLY A 35 -1.58 12.96 9.16
N SER A 36 -1.90 11.95 8.35
CA SER A 36 -0.88 11.16 7.66
C SER A 36 -0.37 12.02 6.51
N LEU A 37 0.75 12.70 6.74
CA LEU A 37 1.47 13.54 5.77
C LEU A 37 1.91 12.78 4.48
N SER A 38 1.52 11.51 4.33
CA SER A 38 1.95 10.63 3.24
C SER A 38 0.92 9.54 2.90
N ALA A 39 -0.38 9.88 2.92
CA ALA A 39 -1.42 9.00 2.41
C ALA A 39 -1.73 9.34 0.94
N THR A 40 -1.31 8.48 0.00
CA THR A 40 -1.69 8.59 -1.42
C THR A 40 -2.87 7.69 -1.69
N THR A 41 -3.84 8.20 -2.43
CA THR A 41 -5.12 7.52 -2.63
C THR A 41 -5.35 7.16 -4.08
N ILE A 42 -5.91 5.97 -4.30
CA ILE A 42 -6.15 5.39 -5.62
C ILE A 42 -7.61 4.94 -5.66
N VAL A 43 -8.40 5.49 -6.59
CA VAL A 43 -9.81 5.14 -6.76
C VAL A 43 -9.90 4.02 -7.78
N THR A 44 -10.11 2.78 -7.32
CA THR A 44 -10.31 1.61 -8.16
C THR A 44 -10.82 0.42 -7.35
N HIS A 45 -11.34 -0.59 -8.02
CA HIS A 45 -11.72 -1.84 -7.39
C HIS A 45 -10.47 -2.59 -6.89
N VAL A 46 -10.49 -3.03 -5.62
CA VAL A 46 -9.30 -3.60 -4.95
C VAL A 46 -8.82 -4.90 -5.61
N GLN A 47 -9.74 -5.72 -6.14
CA GLN A 47 -9.38 -6.96 -6.83
C GLN A 47 -8.58 -6.67 -8.10
N ASP A 48 -8.98 -5.63 -8.83
CA ASP A 48 -8.36 -5.25 -10.10
C ASP A 48 -6.98 -4.65 -9.81
N PHE A 49 -6.88 -3.81 -8.78
CA PHE A 49 -5.61 -3.27 -8.31
C PHE A 49 -4.58 -4.35 -7.94
N ILE A 50 -4.99 -5.36 -7.16
CA ILE A 50 -4.09 -6.45 -6.75
C ILE A 50 -3.68 -7.28 -7.98
N THR A 51 -4.63 -7.56 -8.86
CA THR A 51 -4.37 -8.36 -10.07
C THR A 51 -3.36 -7.65 -10.99
N ILE A 52 -3.57 -6.35 -11.23
CA ILE A 52 -2.66 -5.52 -12.03
C ILE A 52 -1.30 -5.41 -11.34
N SER A 53 -1.26 -5.09 -10.04
CA SER A 53 0.01 -4.98 -9.30
C SER A 53 0.83 -6.26 -9.40
N LYS A 54 0.22 -7.43 -9.20
CA LYS A 54 0.88 -8.72 -9.35
C LYS A 54 1.45 -8.92 -10.76
N PHE A 55 0.68 -8.57 -11.79
CA PHE A 55 1.14 -8.65 -13.17
C PHE A 55 2.32 -7.71 -13.44
N TYR A 56 2.27 -6.46 -12.98
CA TYR A 56 3.38 -5.52 -13.11
C TYR A 56 4.64 -6.02 -12.39
N PHE A 57 4.52 -6.53 -11.16
CA PHE A 57 5.64 -7.12 -10.44
C PHE A 57 6.24 -8.31 -11.20
N HIS A 58 5.40 -9.17 -11.78
CA HIS A 58 5.85 -10.29 -12.59
C HIS A 58 6.61 -9.83 -13.84
N CYS A 59 6.09 -8.84 -14.56
CA CYS A 59 6.73 -8.27 -15.74
C CYS A 59 8.05 -7.55 -15.42
N LEU A 60 8.14 -6.88 -14.25
CA LEU A 60 9.31 -6.09 -13.88
C LEU A 60 10.41 -6.92 -13.22
N TYR A 61 10.07 -7.94 -12.42
CA TYR A 61 11.03 -8.69 -11.62
C TYR A 61 11.24 -10.13 -12.09
N GLY A 62 10.50 -10.59 -13.11
CA GLY A 62 10.59 -11.95 -13.61
C GLY A 62 10.03 -12.96 -12.61
N ALA A 63 9.50 -14.06 -13.14
CA ALA A 63 8.91 -15.15 -12.36
C ALA A 63 9.95 -15.83 -11.42
N GLY A 64 10.16 -15.28 -10.23
CA GLY A 64 11.11 -15.84 -9.24
C GLY A 64 10.44 -16.28 -7.95
N ASP A 65 9.63 -15.42 -7.34
CA ASP A 65 9.23 -15.65 -5.95
C ASP A 65 7.71 -15.75 -5.81
N GLY A 66 7.27 -16.96 -5.47
CA GLY A 66 5.88 -17.22 -5.10
C GLY A 66 5.44 -16.26 -4.00
N ILE A 67 4.58 -15.32 -4.36
CA ILE A 67 3.80 -14.53 -3.43
C ILE A 67 2.95 -15.54 -2.65
N ARG A 68 3.46 -15.96 -1.50
CA ARG A 68 2.77 -16.85 -0.57
C ARG A 68 1.39 -16.27 -0.31
N HIS A 69 0.39 -17.12 -0.43
CA HIS A 69 -1.04 -16.86 -0.20
C HIS A 69 -1.38 -16.46 1.25
N ASP A 70 -0.40 -16.04 2.05
CA ASP A 70 -0.52 -15.83 3.50
C ASP A 70 -0.80 -14.36 3.89
N LEU A 71 -0.91 -13.42 2.93
CA LEU A 71 -1.13 -12.00 3.25
C LEU A 71 -2.60 -11.53 3.10
N LEU A 72 -3.55 -12.45 2.98
CA LEU A 72 -4.98 -12.16 2.80
C LEU A 72 -5.88 -12.98 3.74
N GLN A 73 -5.38 -13.35 4.91
CA GLN A 73 -6.19 -13.75 6.07
C GLN A 73 -5.95 -12.81 7.24
#